data_AF-A0A382MYH7-F1
#
_entry.id   AF-A0A382MYH7-F1
#
_cell.length_a   1.000
_cell.length_b   1.000
_cell.length_c   1.000
_cell.angle_alpha   90.00
_cell.angle_beta   90.00
_cell.angle_gamma   90.00
#
_symmetry.space_group_name_H-M   'P 1'
#
loop_
_entity.id
_entity.type
_entity.pdbx_description
1 polymer ?
#
loop_
_entity_poly.entity_id
_entity_poly.type
_entity_poly.pdbx_seq_one_letter_code
_entity_poly.pdbx_strand_id
1 'polypeptide(L)'
;LNTHDIGTTSQLFIDDHLVDNRWGVEYLTETVIRRFHAPIKHPRNPLIPGQGGLLNVIRDEEDGLFRMWYQEYWDQSMEPRLYTYAIAYAESSDGLDWTLPRIGEHEFKGTKDNNVVLLGPTGGRAESPYLLHVPERFKRGYKYVMLYLTDDPKSSRL
;
A
#
# COMPACT_ATOMS: atom_id res chain seq x y z
N LEU A 1 36.11 5.01 -18.59
CA LEU A 1 35.95 3.74 -17.85
C LEU A 1 35.41 4.10 -16.47
N ASN A 2 34.13 3.86 -16.20
CA ASN A 2 33.55 4.07 -14.87
C ASN A 2 33.99 2.89 -13.99
N THR A 3 34.93 3.12 -13.10
CA THR A 3 35.33 2.14 -12.08
C THR A 3 34.32 2.19 -10.95
N HIS A 4 33.54 1.11 -10.79
CA HIS A 4 32.68 0.93 -9.62
C HIS A 4 33.53 0.53 -8.42
N ASP A 5 33.24 1.11 -7.26
CA ASP A 5 33.88 0.72 -6.00
C ASP A 5 33.26 -0.60 -5.51
N ILE A 6 33.92 -1.71 -5.84
CA ILE A 6 33.52 -3.05 -5.41
C ILE A 6 34.17 -3.31 -4.05
N GLY A 7 33.36 -3.35 -3.00
CA GLY A 7 33.81 -3.44 -1.61
C GLY A 7 32.71 -3.95 -0.67
N THR A 8 32.65 -3.43 0.55
CA THR A 8 31.68 -3.88 1.58
C THR A 8 30.31 -3.20 1.50
N THR A 9 30.11 -2.29 0.54
CA THR A 9 28.86 -1.55 0.37
C THR A 9 27.80 -2.42 -0.28
N SER A 10 26.58 -2.45 0.27
CA SER A 10 25.44 -3.13 -0.35
C SER A 10 25.09 -2.50 -1.70
N GLN A 11 24.94 -3.33 -2.72
CA GLN A 11 24.59 -2.91 -4.08
C GLN A 11 23.27 -3.57 -4.51
N LEU A 12 22.48 -2.86 -5.32
CA LEU A 12 21.18 -3.33 -5.78
C LEU A 12 21.36 -4.43 -6.83
N PHE A 13 21.01 -5.68 -6.48
CA PHE A 13 21.10 -6.83 -7.37
C PHE A 13 19.88 -6.97 -8.31
N ILE A 14 19.39 -5.88 -8.89
CA ILE A 14 18.23 -5.88 -9.80
C ILE A 14 18.65 -5.74 -11.26
N ASP A 15 19.81 -5.15 -11.55
CA ASP A 15 20.34 -5.05 -12.90
C ASP A 15 21.45 -6.08 -13.15
N ASP A 16 21.85 -6.22 -14.41
CA ASP A 16 22.92 -7.13 -14.80
C ASP A 16 24.29 -6.46 -14.88
N HIS A 17 24.41 -5.22 -14.40
CA HIS A 17 25.58 -4.37 -14.60
C HIS A 17 26.80 -4.89 -13.84
N LEU A 18 26.59 -5.65 -12.77
CA LEU A 18 27.62 -6.23 -11.89
C LEU A 18 27.86 -7.74 -12.14
N VAL A 19 27.09 -8.37 -13.03
CA VAL A 19 27.19 -9.80 -13.31
C VAL A 19 28.21 -10.01 -14.43
N ASP A 20 29.47 -10.20 -14.04
CA ASP A 20 30.64 -10.22 -14.93
C ASP A 20 30.66 -11.39 -15.93
N ASN A 21 30.05 -12.55 -15.60
CA ASN A 21 30.08 -13.70 -16.50
C ASN A 21 28.71 -14.34 -16.70
N ARG A 22 28.08 -13.99 -17.84
CA ARG A 22 27.01 -14.79 -18.44
C ARG A 22 27.56 -15.95 -19.26
N TRP A 23 28.74 -15.81 -19.86
CA TRP A 23 29.29 -16.78 -20.81
C TRP A 23 30.32 -17.66 -20.12
N GLY A 24 30.03 -18.97 -20.01
CA GLY A 24 31.01 -19.93 -19.51
C GLY A 24 32.26 -19.95 -20.39
N VAL A 25 33.44 -20.04 -19.77
CA VAL A 25 34.74 -19.96 -20.48
C VAL A 25 35.00 -21.22 -21.33
N GLU A 26 34.24 -22.30 -21.12
CA GLU A 26 34.44 -23.59 -21.79
C GLU A 26 33.28 -23.98 -22.74
N TYR A 27 32.09 -23.40 -22.52
CA TYR A 27 30.91 -23.57 -23.36
C TYR A 27 30.18 -22.23 -23.46
N LEU A 28 29.88 -21.76 -24.67
CA LEU A 28 29.11 -20.53 -24.95
C LEU A 28 27.63 -20.67 -24.52
N THR A 29 27.37 -21.14 -23.31
CA THR A 29 26.06 -21.29 -22.71
C THR A 29 25.95 -20.39 -21.48
N GLU A 30 24.77 -19.77 -21.31
CA GLU A 30 24.49 -18.94 -20.15
C GLU A 30 24.55 -19.78 -18.87
N THR A 31 25.63 -19.67 -18.10
CA THR A 31 25.83 -20.53 -16.91
C THR A 31 25.07 -20.02 -15.68
N VAL A 32 24.70 -18.73 -15.67
CA VAL A 32 23.88 -18.10 -14.62
C VAL A 32 22.70 -17.39 -15.28
N ILE A 33 21.51 -17.98 -15.18
CA ILE A 33 20.26 -17.39 -15.64
C ILE A 33 19.44 -16.88 -14.45
N ARG A 34 18.92 -15.65 -14.56
CA ARG A 34 17.95 -15.13 -13.59
C ARG A 34 16.62 -15.86 -13.75
N ARG A 35 16.15 -16.49 -12.68
CA ARG A 35 14.83 -17.12 -12.64
C ARG A 35 13.91 -16.31 -11.73
N PHE A 36 12.97 -15.60 -12.34
CA PHE A 36 11.87 -14.99 -11.60
C PHE A 36 10.85 -16.08 -11.25
N HIS A 37 10.70 -16.36 -9.97
CA HIS A 37 9.63 -17.22 -9.49
C HIS A 37 8.34 -16.40 -9.41
N ALA A 38 7.26 -16.89 -10.01
CA ALA A 38 5.96 -16.27 -9.84
C ALA A 38 5.61 -16.25 -8.34
N PRO A 39 5.19 -15.10 -7.79
CA PRO A 39 4.75 -15.06 -6.40
C PRO A 39 3.54 -15.99 -6.22
N ILE A 40 3.59 -16.83 -5.19
CA ILE A 40 2.49 -17.72 -4.84
C ILE A 40 1.59 -17.00 -3.84
N LYS A 41 0.28 -16.99 -4.09
CA LYS A 41 -0.68 -16.43 -3.14
C LYS A 41 -0.59 -17.18 -1.81
N HIS A 42 -0.63 -16.44 -0.71
CA HIS A 42 -0.69 -17.05 0.61
C HIS A 42 -1.94 -17.94 0.73
N PRO A 43 -1.87 -19.16 1.32
CA PRO A 43 -3.01 -20.07 1.41
C PRO A 43 -4.23 -19.50 2.15
N ARG A 44 -4.00 -18.54 3.06
CA ARG A 44 -5.06 -17.83 3.81
C ARG A 44 -5.66 -16.61 3.08
N ASN A 45 -5.37 -16.39 1.79
CA ASN A 45 -5.95 -15.26 1.04
C ASN A 45 -7.48 -15.45 0.86
N PRO A 46 -8.33 -14.44 1.14
CA PRO A 46 -7.98 -13.09 1.62
C PRO A 46 -7.69 -13.04 3.12
N LEU A 47 -6.64 -12.30 3.49
CA LEU A 47 -6.24 -12.09 4.89
C LEU A 47 -7.21 -11.17 5.64
N ILE A 48 -7.90 -10.27 4.91
CA ILE A 48 -9.03 -9.48 5.40
C ILE A 48 -10.22 -9.77 4.48
N PRO A 49 -11.22 -10.55 4.92
CA PRO A 49 -12.38 -10.90 4.08
C PRO A 49 -13.34 -9.73 3.88
N GLY A 50 -13.97 -9.65 2.70
CA GLY A 50 -15.10 -8.73 2.44
C GLY A 50 -14.76 -7.24 2.44
N GLN A 51 -13.48 -6.90 2.58
CA GLN A 51 -12.97 -5.53 2.63
C GLN A 51 -11.80 -5.39 1.65
N GLY A 52 -11.64 -4.19 1.11
CA GLY A 52 -10.39 -3.82 0.44
C GLY A 52 -10.43 -3.75 -1.08
N GLY A 53 -9.83 -2.67 -1.57
CA GLY A 53 -9.31 -2.48 -2.92
C GLY A 53 -7.84 -2.05 -2.84
N LEU A 54 -7.55 -0.83 -3.29
CA LEU A 54 -6.22 -0.22 -3.18
C LEU A 54 -5.80 -0.06 -1.70
N LEU A 55 -4.54 -0.35 -1.39
CA LEU A 55 -3.99 -0.32 -0.03
C LEU A 55 -2.52 0.12 -0.01
N ASN A 56 -2.08 0.60 1.15
CA ASN A 56 -0.67 0.82 1.49
C ASN A 56 -0.37 0.15 2.81
N VAL A 57 0.77 -0.52 2.90
CA VAL A 57 1.29 -1.09 4.15
C VAL A 57 2.67 -0.51 4.41
N ILE A 58 2.92 -0.13 5.66
CA ILE A 58 4.26 0.21 6.15
C ILE A 58 4.51 -0.58 7.43
N ARG A 59 5.78 -0.79 7.75
CA ARG A 59 6.18 -1.19 9.09
C ARG A 59 6.63 0.05 9.84
N ASP A 60 6.01 0.31 10.98
CA ASP A 60 6.38 1.38 11.88
C ASP A 60 7.59 0.92 12.71
N GLU A 61 8.71 1.62 12.61
CA GLU A 61 9.95 1.22 13.30
C GLU A 61 9.92 1.51 14.81
N GLU A 62 8.98 2.33 15.29
CA GLU A 62 8.89 2.69 16.70
C GLU A 62 8.29 1.56 17.55
N ASP A 63 7.21 0.94 17.06
CA ASP A 63 6.51 -0.15 17.75
C ASP A 63 6.60 -1.50 17.01
N GLY A 64 7.19 -1.51 15.81
CA GLY A 64 7.37 -2.70 14.99
C GLY A 64 6.10 -3.18 14.28
N LEU A 65 4.98 -2.46 14.40
CA LEU A 65 3.70 -2.86 13.82
C LEU A 65 3.65 -2.59 12.32
N PHE A 66 3.07 -3.53 11.58
CA PHE A 66 2.58 -3.26 10.24
C PHE A 66 1.29 -2.45 10.34
N ARG A 67 1.25 -1.32 9.65
CA ARG A 67 0.10 -0.42 9.57
C ARG A 67 -0.41 -0.40 8.14
N MET A 68 -1.71 -0.59 7.96
CA MET A 68 -2.36 -0.58 6.66
C MET A 68 -3.39 0.54 6.60
N TRP A 69 -3.37 1.28 5.50
CA TRP A 69 -4.45 2.14 5.08
C TRP A 69 -5.01 1.62 3.77
N TYR A 70 -6.30 1.33 3.74
CA TYR A 70 -6.93 0.65 2.63
C TYR A 70 -8.28 1.27 2.31
N GLN A 71 -8.68 1.10 1.06
CA GLN A 71 -9.95 1.59 0.56
C GLN A 71 -11.10 0.67 0.98
N GLU A 72 -12.09 1.26 1.63
CA GLU A 72 -13.40 0.68 1.90
C GLU A 72 -14.42 1.15 0.85
N TYR A 73 -15.39 0.29 0.55
CA TYR A 73 -16.41 0.53 -0.46
C TYR A 73 -17.80 0.35 0.13
N TRP A 74 -18.74 1.21 -0.29
CA TRP A 74 -20.14 1.10 0.07
C TRP A 74 -21.06 1.37 -1.13
N ASP A 75 -21.76 0.32 -1.58
CA ASP A 75 -22.93 0.44 -2.45
C ASP A 75 -24.13 0.94 -1.66
N GLN A 76 -24.59 2.15 -1.98
CA GLN A 76 -25.75 2.80 -1.35
C GLN A 76 -27.04 2.55 -2.12
N SER A 77 -26.95 2.41 -3.44
CA SER A 77 -28.07 2.07 -4.32
C SER A 77 -27.56 1.47 -5.63
N MET A 78 -28.33 0.56 -6.23
CA MET A 78 -28.07 0.03 -7.57
C MET A 78 -28.82 0.81 -8.67
N GLU A 79 -29.98 1.39 -8.36
CA GLU A 79 -30.83 2.11 -9.31
C GLU A 79 -31.44 3.38 -8.66
N PRO A 80 -30.91 4.60 -8.94
CA PRO A 80 -29.68 4.85 -9.68
C PRO A 80 -28.47 4.29 -8.91
N ARG A 81 -27.37 4.02 -9.62
CA ARG A 81 -26.14 3.53 -9.00
C ARG A 81 -25.53 4.64 -8.13
N LEU A 82 -25.50 4.42 -6.83
CA LEU A 82 -24.89 5.32 -5.84
C LEU A 82 -23.91 4.49 -5.01
N TYR A 83 -22.66 4.94 -4.96
CA TYR A 83 -21.62 4.32 -4.17
C TYR A 83 -20.65 5.36 -3.66
N THR A 84 -19.93 5.02 -2.59
CA THR A 84 -18.87 5.87 -2.04
C THR A 84 -17.69 5.03 -1.55
N TYR A 85 -16.57 5.70 -1.31
CA TYR A 85 -15.36 5.12 -0.74
C TYR A 85 -14.94 5.89 0.50
N ALA A 86 -14.28 5.16 1.40
CA ALA A 86 -13.59 5.69 2.56
C ALA A 86 -12.20 5.07 2.66
N ILE A 87 -11.32 5.67 3.46
CA ILE A 87 -10.05 5.05 3.83
C ILE A 87 -10.14 4.57 5.27
N ALA A 88 -9.91 3.28 5.44
CA ALA A 88 -9.91 2.58 6.72
C ALA A 88 -8.50 2.16 7.13
N TYR A 89 -8.37 1.79 8.40
CA TYR A 89 -7.09 1.49 9.04
C TYR A 89 -7.07 0.09 9.66
N ALA A 90 -5.96 -0.63 9.48
CA ALA A 90 -5.72 -1.90 10.15
C ALA A 90 -4.26 -2.00 10.63
N GLU A 91 -4.02 -2.86 11.61
CA GLU A 91 -2.69 -3.10 12.18
C GLU A 91 -2.39 -4.60 12.30
N SER A 92 -1.13 -4.97 12.23
CA SER A 92 -0.68 -6.35 12.34
C SER A 92 0.73 -6.42 12.92
N SER A 93 1.03 -7.44 13.72
CA SER A 93 2.38 -7.69 14.21
C SER A 93 3.25 -8.45 13.23
N ASP A 94 2.65 -9.16 12.26
CA ASP A 94 3.35 -10.08 11.35
C ASP A 94 3.01 -9.88 9.86
N GLY A 95 2.09 -8.96 9.54
CA GLY A 95 1.62 -8.68 8.20
C GLY A 95 0.64 -9.73 7.65
N LEU A 96 0.28 -10.74 8.44
CA LEU A 96 -0.62 -11.83 8.05
C LEU A 96 -1.94 -11.78 8.83
N ASP A 97 -1.86 -11.56 10.13
CA ASP A 97 -3.00 -11.49 11.04
C ASP A 97 -3.30 -10.02 11.36
N TRP A 98 -4.42 -9.53 10.85
CA TRP A 98 -4.78 -8.12 10.87
C TRP A 98 -5.89 -7.84 11.90
N THR A 99 -5.65 -6.85 12.75
CA THR A 99 -6.62 -6.26 13.66
C THR A 99 -7.22 -5.00 13.04
N LEU A 100 -8.54 -4.89 13.06
CA LEU A 100 -9.29 -3.75 12.54
C LEU A 100 -9.88 -3.00 13.75
N PRO A 101 -9.16 -2.02 14.31
CA PRO A 101 -9.55 -1.37 15.55
C PRO A 101 -10.83 -0.53 15.36
N ARG A 102 -11.73 -0.57 16.33
CA ARG A 102 -12.94 0.28 16.36
C ARG A 102 -12.55 1.72 16.68
N ILE A 103 -12.43 2.54 15.64
CA ILE A 103 -12.01 3.95 15.72
C ILE A 103 -13.23 4.86 15.95
N GLY A 104 -14.28 4.67 15.15
CA GLY A 104 -15.57 5.35 15.32
C GLY A 104 -15.60 6.87 15.18
N GLU A 105 -14.63 7.45 14.51
CA GLU A 105 -14.60 8.87 14.18
C GLU A 105 -15.63 9.22 13.08
N HIS A 106 -15.71 8.38 12.04
CA HIS A 106 -16.55 8.61 10.87
C HIS A 106 -17.74 7.63 10.80
N GLU A 107 -18.92 8.15 10.43
CA GLU A 107 -20.05 7.30 10.08
C GLU A 107 -19.87 6.75 8.67
N PHE A 108 -19.92 5.43 8.53
CA PHE A 108 -19.82 4.74 7.25
C PHE A 108 -20.65 3.46 7.29
N LYS A 109 -21.35 3.12 6.21
CA LYS A 109 -22.32 1.99 6.19
C LYS A 109 -23.38 2.09 7.30
N GLY A 110 -23.79 3.31 7.65
CA GLY A 110 -24.83 3.60 8.65
C GLY A 110 -24.41 3.39 10.11
N THR A 111 -23.11 3.26 10.40
CA THR A 111 -22.61 3.08 11.76
C THR A 111 -21.27 3.77 11.98
N LYS A 112 -20.96 4.11 13.24
CA LYS A 112 -19.62 4.48 13.71
C LYS A 112 -18.86 3.29 14.31
N ASP A 113 -19.46 2.11 14.40
CA ASP A 113 -18.73 0.90 14.79
C ASP A 113 -17.89 0.39 13.60
N ASN A 114 -16.83 1.13 13.29
CA ASN A 114 -15.94 0.87 12.17
C ASN A 114 -14.52 1.42 12.44
N ASN A 115 -13.62 1.15 11.51
CA ASN A 115 -12.21 1.53 11.52
C ASN A 115 -11.87 2.57 10.42
N VAL A 116 -12.86 3.37 9.99
CA VAL A 116 -12.66 4.43 8.99
C VAL A 116 -11.92 5.59 9.63
N VAL A 117 -10.85 6.05 8.97
CA VAL A 117 -9.98 7.15 9.42
C VAL A 117 -10.04 8.38 8.52
N LEU A 118 -10.57 8.26 7.31
CA LEU A 118 -10.66 9.39 6.39
C LEU A 118 -11.85 9.26 5.44
N LEU A 119 -12.59 10.36 5.35
CA LEU A 119 -13.57 10.65 4.30
C LEU A 119 -13.13 11.87 3.52
N GLY A 120 -13.69 12.05 2.32
CA GLY A 120 -13.52 13.28 1.56
C GLY A 120 -14.16 14.48 2.25
N PRO A 121 -13.93 15.70 1.75
CA PRO A 121 -14.56 16.91 2.26
C PRO A 121 -16.08 16.73 2.45
N THR A 122 -16.62 17.24 3.56
CA THR A 122 -18.05 17.12 3.93
C THR A 122 -18.59 15.68 4.06
N GLY A 123 -17.72 14.69 4.25
CA GLY A 123 -18.10 13.27 4.32
C GLY A 123 -18.21 12.59 2.96
N GLY A 124 -17.65 13.22 1.91
CA GLY A 124 -17.62 12.69 0.55
C GLY A 124 -16.65 11.53 0.36
N ARG A 125 -16.41 11.20 -0.91
CA ARG A 125 -15.56 10.07 -1.35
C ARG A 125 -14.10 10.27 -0.97
N ALA A 126 -13.45 9.26 -0.42
CA ALA A 126 -11.99 9.19 -0.30
C ALA A 126 -11.49 7.83 -0.82
N GLU A 127 -10.65 7.86 -1.85
CA GLU A 127 -10.20 6.64 -2.54
C GLU A 127 -8.72 6.71 -2.91
N SER A 128 -8.16 5.58 -3.34
CA SER A 128 -6.77 5.48 -3.82
C SER A 128 -5.77 6.09 -2.84
N PRO A 129 -5.71 5.60 -1.58
CA PRO A 129 -4.70 6.08 -0.65
C PRO A 129 -3.31 5.82 -1.23
N TYR A 130 -2.39 6.76 -1.06
CA TYR A 130 -0.97 6.62 -1.36
C TYR A 130 -0.17 7.28 -0.26
N LEU A 131 0.61 6.48 0.48
CA LEU A 131 1.53 7.03 1.46
C LEU A 131 2.75 7.62 0.74
N LEU A 132 3.06 8.86 1.08
CA LEU A 132 4.17 9.59 0.50
C LEU A 132 5.38 9.54 1.43
N HIS A 133 6.48 9.01 0.92
CA HIS A 133 7.77 9.18 1.56
C HIS A 133 8.35 10.54 1.16
N VAL A 134 8.20 11.54 2.05
CA VAL A 134 8.67 12.92 1.82
C VAL A 134 9.68 13.35 2.89
N PRO A 135 10.63 14.25 2.54
CA PRO A 135 11.52 14.87 3.52
C PRO A 135 10.78 15.45 4.73
N GLU A 136 11.38 15.38 5.92
CA GLU A 136 10.76 15.74 7.20
C GLU A 136 10.14 17.15 7.21
N ARG A 137 10.81 18.12 6.58
CA ARG A 137 10.31 19.50 6.43
C ARG A 137 8.94 19.60 5.77
N PHE A 138 8.55 18.64 4.93
CA PHE A 138 7.26 18.60 4.26
C PHE A 138 6.19 17.86 5.04
N LYS A 139 6.58 17.07 6.05
CA LYS A 139 5.63 16.34 6.90
C LYS A 139 4.92 17.21 7.92
N ARG A 140 5.45 18.40 8.23
CA ARG A 140 4.83 19.38 9.17
C ARG A 140 4.50 18.77 10.54
N GLY A 141 5.34 17.87 11.04
CA GLY A 141 5.17 17.19 12.33
C GLY A 141 4.26 15.95 12.29
N TYR A 142 3.67 15.61 11.15
CA TYR A 142 2.92 14.37 10.99
C TYR A 142 3.86 13.19 10.72
N LYS A 143 3.57 12.02 11.32
CA LYS A 143 4.35 10.80 11.09
C LYS A 143 4.21 10.31 9.65
N TYR A 144 3.00 10.40 9.10
CA TYR A 144 2.64 9.94 7.76
C TYR A 144 1.98 11.07 6.96
N VAL A 145 2.28 11.09 5.66
CA VAL A 145 1.64 11.98 4.69
C VAL A 145 0.95 11.11 3.66
N MET A 146 -0.32 11.36 3.40
CA MET A 146 -1.11 10.60 2.45
C MET A 146 -1.63 11.51 1.35
N LEU A 147 -1.50 11.05 0.11
CA LEU A 147 -2.26 11.54 -1.03
C LEU A 147 -3.47 10.60 -1.21
N TYR A 148 -4.63 11.17 -1.50
CA TYR A 148 -5.83 10.41 -1.84
C TYR A 148 -6.64 11.16 -2.90
N LEU A 149 -7.50 10.44 -3.61
CA LEU A 149 -8.41 11.01 -4.58
C LEU A 149 -9.77 11.27 -3.92
N THR A 150 -10.38 12.39 -4.28
CA THR A 150 -11.69 12.82 -3.78
C THR A 150 -12.39 13.67 -4.84
N ASP A 151 -13.70 13.80 -4.72
CA ASP A 151 -14.49 14.67 -5.60
C ASP A 151 -14.41 16.13 -5.14
N ASP A 152 -14.58 17.07 -6.06
CA ASP A 152 -14.72 18.48 -5.69
C ASP A 152 -16.00 18.62 -4.83
N PRO A 153 -15.94 19.21 -3.63
CA PRO A 153 -17.14 19.44 -2.82
C PRO A 153 -18.26 20.21 -3.54
N LYS A 154 -17.95 20.90 -4.65
CA LYS A 154 -18.94 21.58 -5.52
C LYS A 154 -19.45 20.73 -6.69
N SER A 155 -18.83 19.59 -7.01
CA SER A 155 -19.22 18.76 -8.18
C SER A 155 -20.19 17.64 -7.85
N SER A 156 -20.48 17.37 -6.58
CA SER A 156 -21.43 16.32 -6.19
C SER A 156 -22.85 16.84 -6.13
N ARG A 157 -23.53 16.90 -7.28
CA ARG A 157 -25.00 16.82 -7.46
C ARG A 157 -25.36 16.89 -8.94
N LEU A 158 -25.36 15.73 -9.59
CA LEU A 158 -26.32 15.35 -10.64
C LEU A 158 -26.53 13.84 -10.56
#